data_AF-A0A1D2RFU6-F1
#
_entry.id   AF-A0A1D2RFU6-F1
#
_cell.length_a   1.000
_cell.length_b   1.000
_cell.length_c   1.000
_cell.angle_alpha   90.00
_cell.angle_beta   90.00
_cell.angle_gamma   90.00
#
_symmetry.space_group_name_H-M   'P 1'
#
loop_
_entity.id
_entity.type
_entity.pdbx_description
1 polymer ?
#
loop_
_entity_poly.entity_id
_entity_poly.type
_entity_poly.pdbx_seq_one_letter_code
_entity_poly.pdbx_strand_id
1 'polypeptide(L)'
;MTSLTFYGGVNEIGGNKILLEDRDTKIFLDFGMGFGTRAKFFEEFLTPRTANGIGDFLEMGLLPDIEGAYRTDLIEHIGRKPMAADIDGVILSHAHADHANYISFLHEDIPVHCGKTAKLILDAVDEQTQRDIENEVIDFKKRPIFKCDYKTPPVKRKFETFMTGDRFKIGCLEVEPVHVDHSVPGAYGFIIHTTEGAVIYTGDLRLHGNNPWMTMDFVEKAKEARPVAMVSEGTRIDVPTAIHPKRPFTMRP
;
A
#
# COMPACT_ATOMS: atom_id res chain seq x y z
N MET A 1 16.40 -1.48 -16.47
CA MET A 1 15.53 -2.63 -16.63
C MET A 1 14.38 -2.42 -15.68
N THR A 2 13.14 -2.61 -16.13
CA THR A 2 11.96 -2.54 -15.26
C THR A 2 11.67 -3.93 -14.69
N SER A 3 11.46 -4.04 -13.38
CA SER A 3 11.12 -5.31 -12.71
C SER A 3 10.02 -5.17 -11.68
N LEU A 4 9.22 -6.22 -11.54
CA LEU A 4 8.16 -6.36 -10.54
C LEU A 4 8.48 -7.54 -9.62
N THR A 5 8.61 -7.28 -8.33
CA THR A 5 8.85 -8.29 -7.30
C THR A 5 7.68 -8.31 -6.33
N PHE A 6 7.06 -9.48 -6.14
CA PHE A 6 5.86 -9.64 -5.32
C PHE A 6 6.24 -10.22 -3.96
N TYR A 7 6.20 -9.38 -2.92
CA TYR A 7 6.48 -9.78 -1.54
C TYR A 7 5.23 -10.13 -0.73
N GLY A 8 4.05 -9.81 -1.24
CA GLY A 8 2.76 -10.10 -0.60
C GLY A 8 1.60 -9.92 -1.57
N GLY A 9 0.44 -10.51 -1.25
CA GLY A 9 -0.72 -10.52 -2.16
C GLY A 9 -0.67 -11.61 -3.23
N VAL A 10 0.21 -12.61 -3.09
CA VAL A 10 0.30 -13.77 -4.00
C VAL A 10 -0.21 -15.01 -3.29
N ASN A 11 -1.20 -15.68 -3.88
CA ASN A 11 -1.92 -16.82 -3.27
C ASN A 11 -2.56 -16.49 -1.91
N GLU A 12 -2.88 -15.22 -1.67
CA GLU A 12 -3.62 -14.73 -0.51
C GLU A 12 -4.52 -13.54 -0.93
N ILE A 13 -5.49 -13.18 -0.08
CA ILE A 13 -6.30 -11.98 -0.27
C ILE A 13 -5.76 -10.91 0.69
N GLY A 14 -5.38 -9.77 0.15
CA GLY A 14 -4.78 -8.67 0.89
C GLY A 14 -3.27 -8.84 1.13
N GLY A 15 -2.69 -7.98 1.96
CA GLY A 15 -1.25 -8.01 2.26
C GLY A 15 -0.38 -7.51 1.11
N ASN A 16 -0.94 -6.71 0.20
CA ASN A 16 -0.30 -6.25 -1.01
C ASN A 16 1.02 -5.52 -0.70
N LYS A 17 2.11 -6.02 -1.28
CA LYS A 17 3.48 -5.50 -1.18
C LYS A 17 4.22 -5.81 -2.48
N ILE A 18 4.05 -4.95 -3.48
CA ILE A 18 4.64 -5.17 -4.80
C ILE A 18 5.72 -4.12 -5.00
N LEU A 19 6.97 -4.56 -5.18
CA LEU A 19 8.09 -3.67 -5.47
C LEU A 19 8.21 -3.51 -6.99
N LEU A 20 8.10 -2.26 -7.45
CA LEU A 20 8.42 -1.88 -8.83
C LEU A 20 9.77 -1.16 -8.83
N GLU A 21 10.71 -1.68 -9.60
CA GLU A 21 12.03 -1.08 -9.79
C GLU A 21 12.21 -0.68 -11.26
N ASP A 22 12.69 0.52 -11.49
CA ASP A 22 13.16 0.96 -12.81
C ASP A 22 14.40 1.83 -12.65
N ARG A 23 15.52 1.36 -13.23
CA ARG A 23 16.86 1.97 -13.04
C ARG A 23 17.20 2.04 -11.54
N ASP A 24 17.45 3.24 -11.03
CA ASP A 24 17.78 3.49 -9.61
C ASP A 24 16.54 3.87 -8.79
N THR A 25 15.33 3.81 -9.36
CA THR A 25 14.08 4.14 -8.67
C THR A 25 13.37 2.89 -8.19
N LYS A 26 13.05 2.84 -6.89
CA LYS A 26 12.33 1.73 -6.25
C LYS A 26 11.10 2.24 -5.52
N ILE A 27 9.93 1.72 -5.87
CA ILE A 27 8.67 2.08 -5.19
C ILE A 27 7.89 0.83 -4.80
N PHE A 28 7.17 0.91 -3.68
CA PHE A 28 6.14 -0.08 -3.37
C PHE A 28 4.77 0.38 -3.88
N LEU A 29 4.01 -0.58 -4.40
CA LEU A 29 2.59 -0.47 -4.67
C LEU A 29 1.84 -1.15 -3.53
N ASP A 30 1.23 -0.31 -2.69
CA ASP A 30 0.69 -0.66 -1.38
C ASP A 30 1.72 -1.30 -0.44
N PHE A 31 1.40 -1.30 0.86
CA PHE A 31 2.21 -1.99 1.86
C PHE A 31 1.33 -2.39 3.06
N GLY A 32 0.50 -3.40 2.83
CA GLY A 32 -0.58 -3.71 3.75
C GLY A 32 -0.43 -5.00 4.55
N MET A 33 -1.36 -5.21 5.47
CA MET A 33 -1.38 -6.37 6.37
C MET A 33 -1.88 -7.63 5.66
N GLY A 34 -1.11 -8.72 5.72
CA GLY A 34 -1.54 -10.03 5.22
C GLY A 34 -2.40 -10.77 6.25
N PHE A 35 -3.73 -10.58 6.20
CA PHE A 35 -4.63 -11.15 7.20
C PHE A 35 -4.53 -12.68 7.31
N GLY A 36 -4.46 -13.38 6.18
CA GLY A 36 -4.38 -14.85 6.15
C GLY A 36 -3.07 -15.37 6.75
N THR A 37 -1.95 -14.72 6.45
CA THR A 37 -0.65 -15.10 7.02
C THR A 37 -0.57 -14.74 8.51
N ARG A 38 -1.09 -13.58 8.91
CA ARG A 38 -1.17 -13.15 10.31
C ARG A 38 -1.98 -14.10 11.18
N ALA A 39 -3.13 -14.56 10.68
CA ALA A 39 -4.03 -15.47 11.39
C ALA A 39 -3.42 -16.86 11.67
N LYS A 40 -2.34 -17.27 10.98
CA LYS A 40 -1.64 -18.54 11.25
C LYS A 40 -0.90 -18.53 12.59
N PHE A 41 -0.50 -17.35 13.05
CA PHE A 41 0.38 -17.19 14.21
C PHE A 41 -0.28 -16.42 15.35
N PHE A 42 -1.21 -15.52 15.03
CA PHE A 42 -1.82 -14.61 15.99
C PHE A 42 -3.34 -14.69 15.92
N GLU A 43 -3.97 -15.09 17.03
CA GLU A 43 -5.42 -15.22 17.17
C GLU A 43 -5.83 -14.80 18.59
N GLU A 44 -6.89 -13.98 18.69
CA GLU A 44 -7.48 -13.37 19.90
C GLU A 44 -6.49 -12.89 20.98
N PHE A 45 -5.96 -13.82 21.78
CA PHE A 45 -5.09 -13.56 22.93
C PHE A 45 -3.59 -13.68 22.62
N LEU A 46 -3.24 -14.28 21.48
CA LEU A 46 -1.85 -14.40 21.04
C LEU A 46 -1.54 -13.25 20.09
N THR A 47 -0.83 -12.24 20.60
CA THR A 47 -0.40 -11.06 19.84
C THR A 47 1.12 -11.02 19.66
N PRO A 48 1.61 -10.30 18.63
CA PRO A 48 3.05 -10.05 18.48
C PRO A 48 3.62 -9.45 19.76
N ARG A 49 4.83 -9.88 20.13
CA ARG A 49 5.46 -9.37 21.35
C ARG A 49 5.86 -7.93 21.11
N THR A 50 5.21 -6.99 21.81
CA THR A 50 5.56 -5.56 21.72
C THR A 50 7.05 -5.32 22.00
N ALA A 51 7.65 -6.13 22.88
CA ALA A 51 9.06 -6.07 23.23
C ALA A 51 10.01 -6.66 22.18
N ASN A 52 9.53 -7.32 21.11
CA ASN A 52 10.38 -7.80 20.01
C ASN A 52 10.28 -6.91 18.75
N GLY A 53 9.43 -5.87 18.78
CA GLY A 53 9.29 -4.92 17.68
C GLY A 53 8.95 -5.61 16.35
N ILE A 54 9.80 -5.41 15.34
CA ILE A 54 9.64 -6.02 14.01
C ILE A 54 10.10 -7.48 13.94
N GLY A 55 10.82 -7.98 14.94
CA GLY A 55 11.47 -9.30 14.88
C GLY A 55 10.51 -10.47 14.68
N ASP A 56 9.34 -10.45 15.34
CA ASP A 56 8.31 -11.50 15.16
C ASP A 56 7.76 -11.48 13.72
N PHE A 57 7.63 -10.30 13.12
CA PHE A 57 7.09 -10.14 11.77
C PHE A 57 8.05 -10.66 10.70
N LEU A 58 9.35 -10.44 10.87
CA LEU A 58 10.38 -10.96 9.97
C LEU A 58 10.52 -12.49 10.11
N GLU A 59 10.62 -12.99 11.34
CA GLU A 59 10.81 -14.42 11.61
C GLU A 59 9.61 -15.26 11.13
N MET A 60 8.39 -14.76 11.31
CA MET A 60 7.16 -15.46 10.90
C MET A 60 6.79 -15.22 9.42
N GLY A 61 7.57 -14.42 8.68
CA GLY A 61 7.30 -14.12 7.27
C GLY A 61 6.07 -13.24 7.03
N LEU A 62 5.67 -12.43 8.01
CA LEU A 62 4.61 -11.41 7.84
C LEU A 62 5.13 -10.16 7.12
N LEU A 63 6.41 -9.88 7.30
CA LEU A 63 7.16 -8.88 6.56
C LEU A 63 8.33 -9.57 5.83
N PRO A 64 8.59 -9.22 4.56
CA PRO A 64 9.79 -9.68 3.89
C PRO A 64 11.05 -9.11 4.55
N ASP A 65 12.20 -9.77 4.46
CA ASP A 65 13.46 -9.20 4.96
C ASP A 65 14.11 -8.35 3.86
N ILE A 66 13.85 -7.04 3.90
CA ILE A 66 14.31 -6.07 2.90
C ILE A 66 15.18 -5.00 3.57
N GLU A 67 16.45 -4.93 3.17
CA GLU A 67 17.39 -3.92 3.66
C GLU A 67 16.95 -2.51 3.25
N GLY A 68 17.08 -1.54 4.17
CA GLY A 68 16.71 -0.15 3.90
C GLY A 68 15.20 0.14 3.77
N ALA A 69 14.32 -0.85 3.93
CA ALA A 69 12.87 -0.64 3.81
C ALA A 69 12.20 -0.26 5.14
N TYR A 70 12.81 -0.60 6.29
CA TYR A 70 12.16 -0.53 7.60
C TYR A 70 12.71 0.57 8.50
N ARG A 71 11.88 1.00 9.47
CA ARG A 71 12.22 2.03 10.46
C ARG A 71 13.52 1.72 11.19
N THR A 72 14.37 2.74 11.31
CA THR A 72 15.66 2.62 11.97
C THR A 72 15.52 2.11 13.41
N ASP A 73 14.54 2.63 14.16
CA ASP A 73 14.32 2.26 15.56
C ASP A 73 13.94 0.78 15.73
N LEU A 74 13.18 0.21 14.80
CA LEU A 74 12.78 -1.19 14.84
C LEU A 74 13.93 -2.14 14.46
N ILE A 75 14.80 -1.71 13.56
CA ILE A 75 15.99 -2.45 13.14
C ILE A 75 17.05 -2.47 14.25
N GLU A 76 17.28 -1.34 14.93
CA GLU A 76 18.16 -1.28 16.12
C GLU A 76 17.63 -2.18 17.25
N HIS A 77 16.31 -2.21 17.42
CA HIS A 77 15.66 -2.98 18.48
C HIS A 77 15.92 -4.49 18.38
N ILE A 78 16.09 -5.01 17.16
CA ILE A 78 16.45 -6.42 16.91
C ILE A 78 17.97 -6.64 16.77
N GLY A 79 18.78 -5.63 17.10
CA GLY A 79 20.24 -5.70 17.08
C GLY A 79 20.87 -5.62 15.68
N ARG A 80 20.12 -5.21 14.66
CA ARG A 80 20.65 -4.97 13.30
C ARG A 80 21.09 -3.51 13.16
N LYS A 81 22.02 -3.25 12.24
CA LYS A 81 22.51 -1.90 11.98
C LYS A 81 21.51 -1.14 11.09
N PRO A 82 21.07 0.07 11.47
CA PRO A 82 20.25 0.92 10.60
C PRO A 82 20.96 1.24 9.29
N MET A 83 20.15 1.35 8.24
CA MET A 83 20.58 1.73 6.90
C MET A 83 19.74 2.93 6.46
N ALA A 84 20.26 3.72 5.53
CA ALA A 84 19.45 4.73 4.87
C ALA A 84 18.31 4.07 4.09
N ALA A 85 17.23 4.82 3.87
CA ALA A 85 16.13 4.37 3.02
C ALA A 85 16.66 4.03 1.61
N ASP A 86 16.35 2.83 1.13
CA ASP A 86 16.65 2.37 -0.24
C ASP A 86 15.41 2.37 -1.14
N ILE A 87 14.29 2.88 -0.63
CA ILE A 87 13.00 2.95 -1.32
C ILE A 87 12.61 4.42 -1.46
N ASP A 88 12.25 4.84 -2.67
CA ASP A 88 11.95 6.24 -2.98
C ASP A 88 10.54 6.67 -2.56
N GLY A 89 9.63 5.71 -2.41
CA GLY A 89 8.27 6.00 -1.98
C GLY A 89 7.34 4.78 -1.99
N VAL A 90 6.18 4.95 -1.38
CA VAL A 90 5.07 4.00 -1.46
C VAL A 90 3.87 4.68 -2.08
N ILE A 91 3.29 4.06 -3.10
CA ILE A 91 2.03 4.49 -3.70
C ILE A 91 0.92 3.68 -3.08
N LEU A 92 0.02 4.35 -2.36
CA LEU A 92 -1.13 3.74 -1.70
C LEU A 92 -2.39 3.95 -2.53
N SER A 93 -3.00 2.83 -2.95
CA SER A 93 -4.21 2.79 -3.77
C SER A 93 -5.45 3.23 -3.01
N HIS A 94 -5.63 2.75 -1.78
CA HIS A 94 -6.76 3.07 -0.91
C HIS A 94 -6.49 2.75 0.57
N ALA A 95 -7.42 3.13 1.45
CA ALA A 95 -7.22 3.14 2.90
C ALA A 95 -7.56 1.82 3.63
N HIS A 96 -7.78 0.70 2.94
CA HIS A 96 -8.01 -0.57 3.64
C HIS A 96 -6.72 -1.07 4.30
N ALA A 97 -6.87 -1.80 5.41
CA ALA A 97 -5.76 -2.26 6.23
C ALA A 97 -4.81 -3.23 5.49
N ASP A 98 -5.34 -4.06 4.60
CA ASP A 98 -4.59 -4.96 3.74
C ASP A 98 -3.82 -4.27 2.60
N HIS A 99 -3.94 -2.94 2.48
CA HIS A 99 -3.13 -2.09 1.61
C HIS A 99 -2.28 -1.08 2.39
N ALA A 100 -2.76 -0.59 3.55
CA ALA A 100 -2.15 0.54 4.26
C ALA A 100 -1.40 0.18 5.55
N ASN A 101 -1.86 -0.82 6.32
CA ASN A 101 -1.47 -0.92 7.74
C ASN A 101 0.04 -1.11 7.95
N TYR A 102 0.69 -1.96 7.14
CA TYR A 102 2.11 -2.25 7.33
C TYR A 102 3.04 -1.11 6.88
N ILE A 103 2.51 -0.03 6.32
CA ILE A 103 3.25 1.23 6.17
C ILE A 103 3.83 1.67 7.52
N SER A 104 3.21 1.28 8.64
CA SER A 104 3.70 1.52 10.00
C SER A 104 5.14 1.05 10.25
N PHE A 105 5.61 0.04 9.53
CA PHE A 105 6.95 -0.54 9.64
C PHE A 105 7.99 0.13 8.74
N LEU A 106 7.56 0.85 7.71
CA LEU A 106 8.47 1.40 6.69
C LEU A 106 9.38 2.49 7.22
N HIS A 107 10.58 2.59 6.68
CA HIS A 107 11.58 3.61 7.04
C HIS A 107 10.96 5.01 7.09
N GLU A 108 11.36 5.81 8.08
CA GLU A 108 10.75 7.11 8.38
C GLU A 108 10.83 8.13 7.24
N ASP A 109 11.87 8.00 6.41
CA ASP A 109 12.17 8.88 5.28
C ASP A 109 11.43 8.49 3.98
N ILE A 110 10.77 7.32 3.93
CA ILE A 110 10.03 6.89 2.74
C ILE A 110 8.70 7.66 2.68
N PRO A 111 8.46 8.50 1.65
CA PRO A 111 7.20 9.21 1.49
C PRO A 111 6.06 8.28 1.08
N VAL A 112 4.85 8.58 1.56
CA VAL A 112 3.62 7.88 1.18
C VAL A 112 2.82 8.76 0.23
N HIS A 113 2.65 8.30 -1.02
CA HIS A 113 1.83 8.94 -2.04
C HIS A 113 0.43 8.35 -2.01
N CYS A 114 -0.60 9.17 -1.74
CA CYS A 114 -1.98 8.67 -1.67
C CYS A 114 -3.01 9.71 -2.12
N GLY A 115 -4.21 9.26 -2.48
CA GLY A 115 -5.30 10.19 -2.83
C GLY A 115 -5.71 11.04 -1.63
N LYS A 116 -6.08 12.32 -1.85
CA LYS A 116 -6.54 13.21 -0.76
C LYS A 116 -7.67 12.60 0.08
N THR A 117 -8.64 11.94 -0.55
CA THR A 117 -9.74 11.28 0.14
C THR A 117 -9.25 10.10 0.99
N ALA A 118 -8.33 9.27 0.46
CA ALA A 118 -7.74 8.18 1.22
C ALA A 118 -6.98 8.71 2.45
N LYS A 119 -6.24 9.81 2.30
CA LYS A 119 -5.54 10.45 3.42
C LYS A 119 -6.49 10.88 4.55
N LEU A 120 -7.61 11.50 4.21
CA LEU A 120 -8.63 11.90 5.18
C LEU A 120 -9.24 10.70 5.92
N ILE A 121 -9.44 9.59 5.22
CA ILE A 121 -9.93 8.35 5.84
C ILE A 121 -8.88 7.78 6.80
N LEU A 122 -7.60 7.75 6.40
CA LEU A 122 -6.52 7.30 7.27
C LEU A 122 -6.39 8.18 8.52
N ASP A 123 -6.54 9.51 8.39
CA ASP A 123 -6.56 10.42 9.56
C ASP A 123 -7.72 10.10 10.50
N ALA A 124 -8.92 9.90 9.96
CA ALA A 124 -10.08 9.54 10.77
C ALA A 124 -9.92 8.17 11.45
N VAL A 125 -9.30 7.19 10.78
CA VAL A 125 -9.01 5.88 11.37
C VAL A 125 -7.97 6.00 12.49
N ASP A 126 -6.90 6.78 12.28
CA ASP A 126 -5.86 7.02 13.29
C ASP A 126 -6.43 7.69 14.55
N GLU A 127 -7.31 8.68 14.39
CA GLU A 127 -7.98 9.38 15.51
C GLU A 127 -8.89 8.47 16.35
N GLN A 128 -9.47 7.43 15.75
CA GLN A 128 -10.43 6.53 16.40
C GLN A 128 -9.80 5.24 16.92
N THR A 129 -8.61 4.87 16.43
CA THR A 129 -8.00 3.58 16.72
C THR A 129 -6.96 3.70 17.84
N GLN A 130 -6.87 2.68 18.70
CA GLN A 130 -5.76 2.61 19.64
C GLN A 130 -4.46 2.33 18.90
N ARG A 131 -3.40 3.08 19.23
CA ARG A 131 -2.08 2.93 18.63
C ARG A 131 -1.51 1.55 18.89
N ASP A 132 -1.09 0.91 17.81
CA ASP A 132 -0.41 -0.37 17.77
C ASP A 132 0.70 -0.34 16.72
N ILE A 133 1.71 -1.21 16.86
CA ILE A 133 2.83 -1.26 15.91
C ILE A 133 2.36 -1.56 14.46
N GLU A 134 1.23 -2.26 14.30
CA GLU A 134 0.69 -2.62 12.98
C GLU A 134 -0.21 -1.54 12.36
N ASN A 135 -0.57 -0.47 13.08
CA ASN A 135 -1.52 0.55 12.57
C ASN A 135 -1.02 2.00 12.66
N GLU A 136 0.23 2.24 13.08
CA GLU A 136 0.91 3.53 13.11
C GLU A 136 1.25 4.07 11.68
N VAL A 137 0.22 4.25 10.85
CA VAL A 137 0.35 4.66 9.43
C VAL A 137 0.54 6.16 9.28
N ILE A 138 -0.19 7.01 10.03
CA ILE A 138 -0.10 8.46 9.90
C ILE A 138 1.15 9.02 10.58
N ASP A 139 1.34 8.60 11.82
CA ASP A 139 2.51 8.91 12.61
C ASP A 139 2.82 7.74 13.53
N PHE A 140 4.08 7.64 13.93
CA PHE A 140 4.55 6.49 14.68
C PHE A 140 5.37 6.91 15.89
N LYS A 141 5.35 6.09 16.94
CA LYS A 141 6.18 6.35 18.11
C LYS A 141 7.45 5.51 18.03
N LYS A 142 8.62 6.14 18.08
CA LYS A 142 9.89 5.41 18.17
C LYS A 142 9.87 4.50 19.39
N ARG A 143 10.29 3.24 19.24
CA ARG A 143 10.35 2.25 20.32
C ARG A 143 11.70 2.40 21.03
N PRO A 144 11.73 2.97 22.24
CA PRO A 144 12.99 3.31 22.88
C PRO A 144 13.61 2.08 23.57
N ILE A 145 14.93 1.95 23.44
CA ILE A 145 15.71 0.96 24.20
C ILE A 145 15.87 1.44 25.66
N PHE A 146 15.94 2.76 25.88
CA PHE A 146 16.16 3.37 27.19
C PHE A 146 14.92 4.09 27.74
N LYS A 147 14.73 4.04 29.06
CA LYS A 147 13.59 4.66 29.75
C LYS A 147 13.47 6.18 29.54
N CYS A 148 14.58 6.87 29.29
CA CYS A 148 14.61 8.32 29.08
C CYS A 148 13.85 8.75 27.81
N ASP A 149 13.78 7.88 26.80
CA ASP A 149 13.27 8.23 25.47
C ASP A 149 11.76 7.95 25.32
N TYR A 150 11.10 7.44 26.37
CA TYR A 150 9.65 7.15 26.39
C TYR A 150 8.76 8.39 26.20
N LYS A 151 9.30 9.58 26.51
CA LYS A 151 8.58 10.86 26.39
C LYS A 151 8.72 11.50 25.01
N THR A 152 9.42 10.86 24.08
CA THR A 152 9.58 11.38 22.72
C THR A 152 8.21 11.43 22.03
N PRO A 153 7.84 12.57 21.42
CA PRO A 153 6.59 12.68 20.69
C PRO A 153 6.58 11.77 19.46
N PRO A 154 5.39 11.41 18.93
CA PRO A 154 5.30 10.67 17.68
C PRO A 154 5.92 11.42 16.51
N VAL A 155 6.53 10.67 15.59
CA VAL A 155 7.12 11.17 14.35
C VAL A 155 6.08 11.04 13.26
N LYS A 156 5.72 12.18 12.65
CA LYS A 156 4.77 12.21 11.53
C LYS A 156 5.43 11.72 10.25
N ARG A 157 4.76 10.84 9.51
CA ARG A 157 5.21 10.43 8.18
C ARG A 157 4.99 11.54 7.16
N LYS A 158 5.82 11.54 6.13
CA LYS A 158 5.65 12.42 4.97
C LYS A 158 4.59 11.83 4.04
N PHE A 159 3.48 12.54 3.87
CA PHE A 159 2.44 12.20 2.91
C PHE A 159 2.44 13.21 1.76
N GLU A 160 2.41 12.69 0.53
CA GLU A 160 2.26 13.47 -0.68
C GLU A 160 0.92 13.11 -1.33
N THR A 161 -0.01 14.06 -1.35
CA THR A 161 -1.38 13.77 -1.79
C THR A 161 -1.63 14.16 -3.24
N PHE A 162 -2.43 13.36 -3.93
CA PHE A 162 -2.85 13.60 -5.32
C PHE A 162 -4.37 13.51 -5.48
N MET A 163 -4.85 13.92 -6.66
CA MET A 163 -6.20 13.77 -7.16
C MET A 163 -6.20 13.26 -8.60
N THR A 164 -7.35 12.77 -9.09
CA THR A 164 -7.49 12.42 -10.51
C THR A 164 -7.20 13.64 -11.39
N GLY A 165 -6.37 13.45 -12.42
CA GLY A 165 -5.91 14.51 -13.32
C GLY A 165 -4.53 15.05 -12.96
N ASP A 166 -4.04 14.77 -11.74
CA ASP A 166 -2.65 15.04 -11.38
C ASP A 166 -1.72 14.04 -12.08
N ARG A 167 -0.47 14.45 -12.27
CA ARG A 167 0.65 13.56 -12.55
C ARG A 167 1.80 13.96 -11.65
N PHE A 168 2.48 12.98 -11.08
CA PHE A 168 3.62 13.22 -10.21
C PHE A 168 4.79 12.29 -10.56
N LYS A 169 5.97 12.64 -10.07
CA LYS A 169 7.19 11.87 -10.33
C LYS A 169 7.79 11.35 -9.04
N ILE A 170 8.29 10.12 -9.10
CA ILE A 170 9.17 9.53 -8.10
C ILE A 170 10.38 9.04 -8.86
N GLY A 171 11.56 9.64 -8.64
CA GLY A 171 12.76 9.35 -9.41
C GLY A 171 12.52 9.44 -10.92
N CYS A 172 12.73 8.34 -11.65
CA CYS A 172 12.53 8.27 -13.10
C CYS A 172 11.09 7.91 -13.52
N LEU A 173 10.21 7.57 -12.59
CA LEU A 173 8.83 7.16 -12.84
C LEU A 173 7.91 8.38 -12.94
N GLU A 174 7.01 8.40 -13.93
CA GLU A 174 5.85 9.30 -13.96
C GLU A 174 4.58 8.52 -13.67
N VAL A 175 3.81 8.95 -12.67
CA VAL A 175 2.63 8.25 -12.19
C VAL A 175 1.39 9.08 -12.48
N GLU A 176 0.41 8.46 -13.14
CA GLU A 176 -0.93 8.98 -13.35
C GLU A 176 -1.95 8.19 -12.50
N PRO A 177 -2.45 8.78 -11.39
CA PRO A 177 -3.54 8.21 -10.62
C PRO A 177 -4.89 8.44 -11.31
N VAL A 178 -5.72 7.40 -11.39
CA VAL A 178 -7.09 7.47 -11.89
C VAL A 178 -8.04 6.79 -10.91
N HIS A 179 -9.13 7.46 -10.56
CA HIS A 179 -10.13 6.88 -9.67
C HIS A 179 -10.69 5.56 -10.20
N VAL A 180 -10.94 4.62 -9.29
CA VAL A 180 -11.72 3.40 -9.53
C VAL A 180 -12.86 3.33 -8.51
N ASP A 181 -13.94 2.64 -8.87
CA ASP A 181 -15.00 2.31 -7.92
C ASP A 181 -14.52 1.17 -7.02
N HIS A 182 -14.68 1.33 -5.70
CA HIS A 182 -14.39 0.32 -4.68
C HIS A 182 -15.32 0.52 -3.47
N SER A 183 -15.24 -0.34 -2.46
CA SER A 183 -16.02 -0.24 -1.23
C SER A 183 -15.67 0.97 -0.36
N VAL A 184 -14.45 1.49 -0.47
CA VAL A 184 -13.99 2.70 0.24
C VAL A 184 -13.86 3.87 -0.74
N PRO A 185 -14.32 5.09 -0.37
CA PRO A 185 -14.12 6.27 -1.21
C PRO A 185 -12.64 6.59 -1.40
N GLY A 186 -12.28 7.13 -2.56
CA GLY A 186 -10.92 7.55 -2.81
C GLY A 186 -9.97 6.42 -3.22
N ALA A 187 -10.49 5.33 -3.77
CA ALA A 187 -9.67 4.29 -4.40
C ALA A 187 -9.16 4.74 -5.77
N TYR A 188 -7.95 4.29 -6.11
CA TYR A 188 -7.25 4.61 -7.34
C TYR A 188 -6.58 3.38 -7.96
N GLY A 189 -6.65 3.32 -9.29
CA GLY A 189 -5.69 2.61 -10.12
C GLY A 189 -4.60 3.58 -10.61
N PHE A 190 -3.47 3.03 -11.04
CA PHE A 190 -2.30 3.78 -11.46
C PHE A 190 -1.80 3.33 -12.81
N ILE A 191 -1.44 4.32 -13.62
CA ILE A 191 -0.67 4.15 -14.84
C ILE A 191 0.73 4.68 -14.53
N ILE A 192 1.71 3.79 -14.50
CA ILE A 192 3.09 4.10 -14.10
C ILE A 192 3.97 4.01 -15.33
N HIS A 193 4.43 5.15 -15.81
CA HIS A 193 5.31 5.24 -16.97
C HIS A 193 6.75 4.98 -16.52
N THR A 194 7.29 3.84 -16.93
CA THR A 194 8.70 3.45 -16.74
C THR A 194 9.49 3.70 -18.02
N THR A 195 10.78 3.42 -17.97
CA THR A 195 11.68 3.57 -19.13
C THR A 195 11.50 2.48 -20.19
N GLU A 196 10.80 1.38 -19.86
CA GLU A 196 10.47 0.29 -20.79
C GLU A 196 9.01 0.32 -21.28
N GLY A 197 8.13 1.09 -20.61
CA GLY A 197 6.74 1.28 -21.01
C GLY A 197 5.82 1.54 -19.82
N ALA A 198 4.52 1.59 -20.06
CA ALA A 198 3.55 1.75 -18.98
C ALA A 198 3.31 0.43 -18.24
N VAL A 199 3.36 0.46 -16.91
CA VAL A 199 2.91 -0.60 -16.01
C VAL A 199 1.60 -0.14 -15.37
N ILE A 200 0.57 -0.97 -15.43
CA ILE A 200 -0.72 -0.69 -14.81
C ILE A 200 -0.80 -1.40 -13.47
N TYR A 201 -1.26 -0.69 -12.43
CA TYR A 201 -1.68 -1.29 -11.18
C TYR A 201 -3.13 -0.91 -10.91
N THR A 202 -4.03 -1.89 -10.81
CA THR A 202 -5.46 -1.59 -10.65
C THR A 202 -5.83 -1.11 -9.26
N GLY A 203 -5.01 -1.46 -8.25
CA GLY A 203 -5.49 -1.55 -6.87
C GLY A 203 -6.67 -2.52 -6.81
N ASP A 204 -7.55 -2.30 -5.82
CA ASP A 204 -8.84 -2.97 -5.79
C ASP A 204 -9.88 -2.16 -6.56
N LEU A 205 -10.70 -2.85 -7.35
CA LEU A 205 -11.75 -2.22 -8.14
C LEU A 205 -13.02 -3.04 -8.19
N ARG A 206 -14.12 -2.39 -8.59
CA ARG A 206 -15.37 -3.04 -8.94
C ARG A 206 -16.09 -2.28 -10.04
N LEU A 207 -17.11 -2.91 -10.60
CA LEU A 207 -18.00 -2.35 -11.62
C LEU A 207 -19.48 -2.30 -11.19
N HIS A 208 -19.77 -2.58 -9.92
CA HIS A 208 -21.13 -2.74 -9.41
C HIS A 208 -21.40 -1.89 -8.15
N GLY A 209 -20.55 -0.91 -7.85
CA GLY A 209 -20.78 0.06 -6.80
C GLY A 209 -21.54 1.30 -7.30
N ASN A 210 -21.36 2.41 -6.58
CA ASN A 210 -22.09 3.64 -6.84
C ASN A 210 -21.51 4.42 -8.04
N ASN A 211 -20.22 4.25 -8.35
CA ASN A 211 -19.52 5.06 -9.36
C ASN A 211 -18.75 4.22 -10.40
N PRO A 212 -19.36 3.19 -11.02
CA PRO A 212 -18.62 2.24 -11.86
C PRO A 212 -18.03 2.86 -13.14
N TRP A 213 -18.49 4.05 -13.53
CA TRP A 213 -17.88 4.82 -14.62
C TRP A 213 -16.44 5.25 -14.32
N MET A 214 -16.06 5.44 -13.05
CA MET A 214 -14.68 5.78 -12.68
C MET A 214 -13.74 4.65 -13.09
N THR A 215 -14.12 3.40 -12.80
CA THR A 215 -13.37 2.22 -13.25
C THR A 215 -13.31 2.14 -14.78
N MET A 216 -14.39 2.50 -15.49
CA MET A 216 -14.37 2.53 -16.96
C MET A 216 -13.44 3.62 -17.52
N ASP A 217 -13.39 4.79 -16.91
CA ASP A 217 -12.45 5.86 -17.27
C ASP A 217 -11.00 5.38 -17.09
N PHE A 218 -10.72 4.67 -16.00
CA PHE A 218 -9.42 4.02 -15.78
C PHE A 218 -9.09 2.97 -16.85
N VAL A 219 -10.06 2.12 -17.23
CA VAL A 219 -9.87 1.10 -18.28
C VAL A 219 -9.51 1.74 -19.62
N GLU A 220 -10.21 2.80 -20.04
CA GLU A 220 -9.89 3.47 -21.31
C GLU A 220 -8.50 4.12 -21.28
N LYS A 221 -8.15 4.82 -20.20
CA LYS A 221 -6.80 5.40 -20.04
C LYS A 221 -5.70 4.34 -20.01
N ALA A 222 -5.92 3.24 -19.28
CA ALA A 222 -4.97 2.13 -19.21
C ALA A 222 -4.76 1.51 -20.60
N LYS A 223 -5.82 1.39 -21.40
CA LYS A 223 -5.74 0.91 -22.79
C LYS A 223 -4.98 1.88 -23.70
N GLU A 224 -5.24 3.19 -23.59
CA GLU A 224 -4.50 4.23 -24.32
C GLU A 224 -3.00 4.20 -24.03
N ALA A 225 -2.61 3.88 -22.78
CA ALA A 225 -1.22 3.78 -22.36
C ALA A 225 -0.46 2.58 -22.98
N ARG A 226 -1.15 1.61 -23.60
CA ARG A 226 -0.57 0.41 -24.24
C ARG A 226 0.47 -0.28 -23.34
N PRO A 227 0.05 -0.80 -22.19
CA PRO A 227 0.97 -1.20 -21.14
C PRO A 227 1.76 -2.46 -21.50
N VAL A 228 2.99 -2.51 -20.99
CA VAL A 228 3.85 -3.70 -21.11
C VAL A 228 3.51 -4.76 -20.07
N ALA A 229 2.93 -4.34 -18.94
CA ALA A 229 2.45 -5.21 -17.88
C ALA A 229 1.24 -4.59 -17.17
N MET A 230 0.36 -5.44 -16.65
CA MET A 230 -0.76 -5.05 -15.81
C MET A 230 -0.81 -5.98 -14.60
N VAL A 231 -0.78 -5.38 -13.41
CA VAL A 231 -1.04 -6.05 -12.14
C VAL A 231 -2.47 -5.72 -11.74
N SER A 232 -3.32 -6.74 -11.77
CA SER A 232 -4.75 -6.63 -11.48
C SER A 232 -5.11 -7.45 -10.25
N GLU A 233 -6.03 -6.92 -9.44
CA GLU A 233 -6.73 -7.75 -8.47
C GLU A 233 -7.50 -8.88 -9.16
N GLY A 234 -7.68 -10.00 -8.45
CA GLY A 234 -8.32 -11.21 -8.94
C GLY A 234 -9.15 -11.92 -7.88
N THR A 235 -9.62 -11.18 -6.87
CA THR A 235 -10.23 -11.72 -5.63
C THR A 235 -11.45 -12.60 -5.91
N ARG A 236 -12.14 -12.35 -7.03
CA ARG A 236 -13.34 -13.08 -7.46
C ARG A 236 -13.17 -13.86 -8.76
N ILE A 237 -11.93 -14.18 -9.18
CA ILE A 237 -11.68 -14.85 -10.46
C ILE A 237 -12.30 -16.26 -10.54
N ASP A 238 -12.34 -16.97 -9.40
CA ASP A 238 -12.88 -18.33 -9.31
C ASP A 238 -14.37 -18.36 -8.93
N VAL A 239 -15.02 -17.20 -8.76
CA VAL A 239 -16.44 -17.13 -8.40
C VAL A 239 -17.28 -17.16 -9.69
N PRO A 240 -18.13 -18.18 -9.89
CA PRO A 240 -19.02 -18.23 -11.06
C PRO A 240 -19.86 -16.96 -11.11
N THR A 241 -19.76 -16.20 -12.20
CA THR A 241 -20.55 -14.97 -12.35
C THR A 241 -22.01 -15.38 -12.44
N ALA A 242 -22.83 -15.01 -11.45
CA ALA A 242 -24.27 -14.98 -11.65
C ALA A 242 -24.52 -13.97 -12.78
N ILE A 243 -24.87 -14.46 -13.97
CA ILE A 243 -25.20 -13.65 -15.13
C ILE A 243 -26.42 -12.79 -14.76
N HIS A 244 -26.18 -11.63 -14.15
CA HIS A 244 -27.22 -10.63 -13.99
C HIS A 244 -27.42 -9.99 -15.37
N PRO A 245 -28.67 -9.89 -15.85
CA PRO A 245 -28.94 -9.24 -17.12
C PRO A 245 -28.33 -7.84 -17.06
N LYS A 246 -27.47 -7.56 -18.04
CA LYS A 246 -26.76 -6.28 -18.19
C LYS A 246 -27.77 -5.16 -18.00
N ARG A 247 -27.73 -4.46 -16.86
CA ARG A 247 -28.31 -3.11 -16.82
C ARG A 247 -27.49 -2.31 -17.83
N PRO A 248 -28.11 -1.71 -18.86
CA PRO A 248 -27.37 -0.85 -19.76
C PRO A 248 -26.71 0.24 -18.91
N PHE A 249 -25.39 0.35 -19.00
CA PHE A 249 -24.67 1.49 -18.46
C PHE A 249 -25.17 2.71 -19.22
N THR A 250 -26.07 3.47 -18.59
CA THR A 250 -26.44 4.79 -19.09
C THR A 250 -25.20 5.67 -18.93
N MET A 251 -24.45 5.87 -20.01
CA MET A 251 -23.56 7.01 -20.12
C MET A 251 -24.41 8.28 -19.90
N ARG A 252 -23.87 9.22 -19.11
CA ARG A 252 -24.56 10.32 -18.43
C ARG A 252 -25.54 11.13 -19.33
N PRO A 253 -26.52 11.84 -18.73
CA PRO A 253 -27.14 13.01 -19.38
C PRO A 253 -26.12 14.13 -19.63
#